data_AF-A0AAV0Q6Z7-F1
#
_entry.id   AF-A0AAV0Q6Z7-F1
#
_cell.length_a   1.000
_cell.length_b   1.000
_cell.length_c   1.000
_cell.angle_alpha   90.00
_cell.angle_beta   90.00
_cell.angle_gamma   90.00
#
_symmetry.space_group_name_H-M   'P 1'
#
loop_
_entity.id
_entity.type
_entity.pdbx_description
1 polymer ?
#
loop_
_entity_poly.entity_id
_entity_poly.type
_entity_poly.pdbx_seq_one_letter_code
_entity_poly.pdbx_strand_id
1 'polypeptide(L)'
;MRTVRNTVDTGRTVVCTIHQPSIDIFEAFDELLLMKRGGRVIYGGKGINGVPPIRDGYNPATWMLEVTTASVEEKIQADFAELYVTSKQYREVEDSIMSLSSPPQGSEPVCFDSTYAQGSLSQFQICLRKQMLVYWRSPRYNVVRLFYTMLAALILGTQFWGVGSKR
;
A
#
# COMPACT_ATOMS: atom_id res chain seq x y z
N MET A 1 -13.81 5.05 -5.29
CA MET A 1 -13.95 5.25 -3.83
C MET A 1 -15.21 4.64 -3.22
N ARG A 2 -16.33 4.48 -3.94
CA ARG A 2 -17.57 3.91 -3.37
C ARG A 2 -17.37 2.57 -2.63
N THR A 3 -16.59 1.63 -3.15
CA THR A 3 -16.34 0.34 -2.46
C THR A 3 -15.55 0.51 -1.16
N VAL A 4 -14.57 1.42 -1.14
CA VAL A 4 -13.79 1.73 0.06
C VAL A 4 -14.70 2.41 1.09
N ARG A 5 -15.51 3.38 0.65
CA ARG A 5 -16.51 4.05 1.48
C ARG A 5 -17.50 3.06 2.11
N ASN A 6 -18.06 2.15 1.31
CA ASN A 6 -18.95 1.10 1.81
C ASN A 6 -18.27 0.23 2.87
N THR A 7 -16.96 -0.01 2.76
CA THR A 7 -16.20 -0.75 3.79
C THR A 7 -16.10 0.04 5.08
N VAL A 8 -15.79 1.34 4.98
CA VAL A 8 -15.74 2.24 6.14
C VAL A 8 -17.09 2.30 6.84
N ASP A 9 -18.17 2.36 6.08
CA ASP A 9 -19.54 2.42 6.60
C ASP A 9 -19.96 1.12 7.34
N THR A 10 -19.19 0.03 7.23
CA THR A 10 -19.36 -1.18 8.08
C THR A 10 -18.67 -1.08 9.45
N GLY A 11 -18.11 0.08 9.81
CA GLY A 11 -17.36 0.28 11.05
C GLY A 11 -15.90 -0.17 10.99
N ARG A 12 -15.33 -0.31 9.79
CA ARG A 12 -13.92 -0.70 9.60
C ARG A 12 -13.07 0.53 9.31
N THR A 13 -11.94 0.63 10.01
CA THR A 13 -10.92 1.65 9.68
C THR A 13 -10.17 1.25 8.42
N VAL A 14 -10.09 2.17 7.45
CA VAL A 14 -9.28 1.99 6.23
C VAL A 14 -8.20 3.05 6.19
N VAL A 15 -6.95 2.61 6.05
CA VAL A 15 -5.79 3.47 5.84
C VAL A 15 -5.20 3.14 4.47
N CYS A 16 -4.98 4.15 3.64
CA CYS A 16 -4.39 3.96 2.32
C CYS A 16 -3.50 5.15 1.94
N THR A 17 -2.54 4.90 1.06
CA THR A 17 -1.75 5.93 0.41
C THR A 17 -2.27 6.15 -1.00
N ILE A 18 -2.38 7.41 -1.42
CA ILE A 18 -2.83 7.76 -2.76
C ILE A 18 -1.85 8.73 -3.38
N HIS A 19 -1.50 8.43 -4.63
CA HIS A 19 -0.73 9.33 -5.47
C HIS A 19 -1.69 10.10 -6.36
N GLN A 20 -1.83 11.41 -6.12
CA GLN A 20 -2.57 12.35 -6.97
C GLN A 20 -4.06 12.00 -7.20
N PRO A 21 -4.91 12.06 -6.16
CA PRO A 21 -6.35 11.86 -6.32
C PRO A 21 -7.01 12.95 -7.16
N SER A 22 -8.11 12.59 -7.84
CA SER A 22 -9.07 13.57 -8.35
C SER A 22 -9.79 14.27 -7.19
N ILE A 23 -10.47 15.39 -7.47
CA ILE A 23 -11.22 16.17 -6.47
C ILE A 23 -12.23 15.28 -5.74
N ASP A 24 -13.08 14.57 -6.50
CA ASP A 24 -14.09 13.65 -5.93
C ASP A 24 -13.50 12.57 -5.02
N ILE A 25 -12.26 12.13 -5.28
CA ILE A 25 -11.58 11.14 -4.45
C ILE A 25 -11.03 11.81 -3.20
N PHE A 26 -10.42 12.98 -3.34
CA PHE A 26 -9.84 13.75 -2.24
C PHE A 26 -10.91 14.14 -1.22
N GLU A 27 -12.08 14.56 -1.66
CA GLU A 27 -13.22 14.93 -0.82
C GLU A 27 -13.94 13.73 -0.18
N ALA A 28 -13.68 12.51 -0.66
CA ALA A 28 -14.27 11.29 -0.09
C ALA A 28 -13.57 10.80 1.19
N PHE A 29 -12.45 11.42 1.58
CA PHE A 29 -11.70 11.07 2.79
C PHE A 29 -12.21 11.81 4.01
N ASP A 30 -12.38 11.08 5.12
CA ASP A 30 -12.71 11.67 6.42
C ASP A 30 -11.50 12.44 7.00
N GLU A 31 -10.31 11.87 6.86
CA GLU A 31 -9.05 12.44 7.34
C GLU A 31 -7.94 12.32 6.31
N LEU A 32 -7.03 13.30 6.31
CA LEU A 32 -5.91 13.37 5.37
C LEU A 32 -4.61 13.62 6.13
N LEU A 33 -3.62 12.76 5.87
CA LEU A 33 -2.27 12.88 6.38
C LEU A 33 -1.32 13.13 5.21
N LEU A 34 -0.62 14.26 5.22
CA LEU A 34 0.39 14.59 4.22
C LEU A 34 1.78 14.47 4.82
N MET A 35 2.68 13.85 4.05
CA MET A 35 4.06 13.62 4.43
C MET A 35 5.02 14.20 3.40
N LYS A 36 6.15 14.71 3.87
CA LYS A 36 7.30 15.08 3.03
C LYS A 36 8.38 14.01 3.06
N ARG A 37 9.38 14.18 2.20
CA ARG A 37 10.57 13.32 2.15
C ARG A 37 11.21 13.21 3.54
N GLY A 38 11.64 12.01 3.90
CA GLY A 38 12.17 11.70 5.23
C GLY A 38 11.11 11.24 6.24
N GLY A 39 9.88 10.99 5.80
CA GLY A 39 8.84 10.42 6.64
C GLY A 39 8.24 11.40 7.65
N ARG A 40 8.43 12.71 7.43
CA ARG A 40 7.94 13.76 8.33
C ARG A 40 6.53 14.20 7.91
N VAL A 41 5.63 14.30 8.88
CA VAL A 41 4.26 14.82 8.66
C VAL A 41 4.31 16.33 8.55
N ILE A 42 3.56 16.88 7.60
CA ILE A 42 3.50 18.31 7.33
C ILE A 42 2.08 18.89 7.38
N TYR A 43 1.05 18.04 7.33
CA TYR A 43 -0.34 18.46 7.37
C TYR A 43 -1.24 17.31 7.80
N GLY A 44 -2.19 17.59 8.70
CA GLY A 44 -3.17 16.61 9.19
C GLY A 44 -4.62 17.01 8.96
N GLY A 45 -4.92 18.04 8.14
CA GLY A 45 -6.31 18.45 7.86
C GLY A 45 -6.68 19.94 7.98
N LYS A 46 -5.78 20.88 8.32
CA LYS A 46 -6.11 22.33 8.33
C LYS A 46 -5.01 23.21 7.72
N GLY A 47 -5.44 24.19 6.92
CA GLY A 47 -4.65 25.00 5.97
C GLY A 47 -3.26 25.47 6.42
N ILE A 48 -2.34 25.56 5.45
CA ILE A 48 -0.96 26.00 5.66
C ILE A 48 -0.89 27.52 5.52
N ASN A 49 -0.38 28.21 6.55
CA ASN A 49 -0.15 29.66 6.49
C ASN A 49 1.10 29.97 5.64
N GLY A 50 1.03 31.03 4.83
CA GLY A 50 2.17 31.52 4.04
C GLY A 50 2.30 30.93 2.63
N VAL A 51 1.39 30.04 2.21
CA VAL A 51 1.31 29.55 0.83
C VAL A 51 0.20 30.25 0.04
N PRO A 52 0.32 30.37 -1.30
CA PRO A 52 -0.71 31.00 -2.12
C PRO A 52 -2.05 30.28 -1.99
N PRO A 53 -3.18 31.00 -1.89
CA PRO A 53 -4.49 30.38 -1.78
C PRO A 53 -4.78 29.49 -3.00
N ILE A 54 -5.58 28.45 -2.79
CA ILE A 54 -6.07 27.62 -3.88
C ILE A 54 -6.94 28.44 -4.84
N ARG A 55 -6.79 28.20 -6.14
CA ARG A 55 -7.61 28.85 -7.17
C ARG A 55 -8.95 28.13 -7.30
N ASP A 56 -10.00 28.87 -7.65
CA ASP A 56 -11.32 28.27 -7.89
C ASP A 56 -11.25 27.19 -8.97
N GLY A 57 -11.84 26.03 -8.68
CA GLY A 57 -11.85 24.86 -9.56
C GLY A 57 -10.51 24.12 -9.68
N TYR A 58 -9.47 24.53 -8.93
CA TYR A 58 -8.20 23.82 -8.91
C TYR A 58 -8.24 22.63 -7.96
N ASN A 59 -7.57 21.53 -8.32
CA ASN A 59 -7.60 20.32 -7.51
C ASN A 59 -6.82 20.54 -6.20
N PRO A 60 -7.46 20.40 -5.02
CA PRO A 60 -6.80 20.60 -3.73
C PRO A 60 -5.63 19.65 -3.50
N ALA A 61 -5.71 18.42 -4.00
CA ALA A 61 -4.63 17.45 -3.87
C ALA A 61 -3.39 17.87 -4.67
N THR A 62 -3.61 18.39 -5.88
CA THR A 62 -2.54 18.90 -6.74
C THR A 62 -1.93 20.15 -6.11
N TRP A 63 -2.76 21.10 -5.70
CA TRP A 63 -2.33 22.32 -5.02
C TRP A 63 -1.47 22.00 -3.81
N MET A 64 -1.94 21.08 -2.95
CA MET A 64 -1.23 20.69 -1.73
C MET A 64 0.17 20.17 -2.08
N LEU A 65 0.30 19.27 -3.06
CA LEU A 65 1.60 18.72 -3.46
C LEU A 65 2.54 19.78 -4.07
N GLU A 66 2.00 20.80 -4.75
CA GLU A 66 2.78 21.88 -5.36
C GLU A 66 3.30 22.87 -4.31
N VAL A 67 2.46 23.23 -3.33
CA VAL A 67 2.83 24.19 -2.28
C VAL A 67 3.71 23.58 -1.20
N THR A 68 3.69 22.27 -1.02
CA THR A 68 4.52 21.58 -0.01
C THR A 68 5.85 21.05 -0.57
N THR A 69 6.41 21.72 -1.58
CA THR A 69 7.72 21.35 -2.13
C THR A 69 8.87 22.02 -1.36
N ALA A 70 10.05 21.39 -1.39
CA ALA A 70 11.26 21.97 -0.78
C ALA A 70 11.60 23.37 -1.31
N SER A 71 11.27 23.65 -2.59
CA SER A 71 11.47 24.97 -3.20
C SER A 71 10.59 26.07 -2.58
N VAL A 72 9.43 25.70 -2.04
CA VAL A 72 8.54 26.64 -1.36
C VAL A 72 8.99 26.85 0.08
N GLU A 73 9.45 25.80 0.76
CA GLU A 73 10.09 25.90 2.09
C GLU A 73 11.27 26.88 2.07
N GLU A 74 12.12 26.81 1.04
CA GLU A 74 13.25 27.73 0.87
C GLU A 74 12.79 29.18 0.64
N LYS A 75 11.70 29.40 -0.10
CA LYS A 75 11.15 30.75 -0.31
C LYS A 75 10.55 31.36 0.95
N ILE A 76 9.87 30.54 1.76
CA ILE A 76 9.23 30.95 3.01
C ILE A 76 10.23 30.97 4.18
N GLN A 77 11.43 30.40 3.98
CA GLN A 77 12.46 30.23 5.01
C GLN A 77 11.94 29.47 6.25
N ALA A 78 11.11 28.45 6.02
CA ALA A 78 10.51 27.63 7.08
C ALA A 78 10.33 26.17 6.64
N ASP A 79 10.57 25.21 7.54
CA ASP A 79 10.30 23.79 7.32
C ASP A 79 8.84 23.46 7.70
N PHE A 80 8.05 22.92 6.77
CA PHE A 80 6.65 22.62 7.02
C PHE A 80 6.44 21.57 8.13
N ALA A 81 7.38 20.66 8.34
CA ALA A 81 7.27 19.68 9.43
C ALA A 81 7.45 20.34 10.79
N GLU A 82 8.36 21.30 10.91
CA GLU A 82 8.55 22.08 12.15
C GLU A 82 7.34 22.97 12.43
N LEU A 83 6.78 23.59 11.38
CA LEU A 83 5.53 24.34 11.48
C LEU A 83 4.38 23.45 11.94
N TYR A 84 4.28 22.23 11.44
CA TYR A 84 3.26 21.28 11.88
C TYR A 84 3.43 20.90 13.35
N VAL A 85 4.63 20.49 13.79
CA VAL A 85 4.90 20.09 15.18
C VAL A 85 4.64 21.24 16.17
N THR A 86 4.93 22.48 15.78
CA THR A 86 4.67 23.65 16.63
C THR A 86 3.21 24.10 16.62
N SER A 87 2.42 23.66 15.64
CA SER A 87 1.03 24.07 15.43
C SER A 87 0.08 23.59 16.53
N LYS A 88 -1.06 24.29 16.65
CA LYS A 88 -2.17 23.85 17.50
C LYS A 88 -2.74 22.51 17.05
N GLN A 89 -2.76 22.25 15.74
CA GLN A 89 -3.30 21.02 15.17
C GLN A 89 -2.54 19.78 15.64
N TYR A 90 -1.21 19.83 15.66
CA TYR A 90 -0.40 18.72 16.17
C TYR A 90 -0.75 18.39 17.63
N ARG A 91 -0.94 19.40 18.48
CA ARG A 91 -1.34 19.21 19.89
C ARG A 91 -2.73 18.60 20.01
N GLU A 92 -3.70 19.07 19.23
CA GLU A 92 -5.07 18.51 19.22
C GLU A 92 -5.06 17.01 18.83
N VAL A 93 -4.20 16.64 17.87
CA VAL A 93 -4.05 15.24 17.43
C VAL A 93 -3.34 14.40 18.50
N GLU A 94 -2.25 14.90 19.10
CA GLU A 94 -1.55 14.23 20.21
C GLU A 94 -2.48 14.01 21.41
N ASP A 95 -3.24 15.02 21.82
CA ASP A 95 -4.21 14.91 22.91
C ASP A 95 -5.27 13.84 22.60
N SER A 96 -5.74 13.79 21.34
CA SER A 96 -6.67 12.76 20.87
C SER A 96 -6.05 11.37 20.95
N ILE A 97 -4.82 11.20 20.49
CA ILE A 97 -4.07 9.93 20.56
C ILE A 97 -3.92 9.50 22.02
N MET A 98 -3.52 10.39 22.92
CA MET A 98 -3.35 10.05 24.34
C MET A 98 -4.67 9.63 24.98
N SER A 99 -5.77 10.34 24.66
CA SER A 99 -7.10 10.01 25.18
C SER A 99 -7.62 8.66 24.67
N LEU A 100 -7.32 8.31 23.41
CA LEU A 100 -7.77 7.08 22.75
C LEU A 100 -6.83 5.89 22.98
N SER A 101 -5.61 6.13 23.45
CA SER A 101 -4.64 5.07 23.77
C SER A 101 -5.07 4.25 24.99
N SER A 102 -5.89 4.84 25.87
CA SER A 102 -6.45 4.14 27.03
C SER A 102 -7.81 3.54 26.66
N PRO A 103 -7.97 2.21 26.67
CA PRO A 103 -9.25 1.59 26.35
C PRO A 103 -10.32 1.96 27.40
N PRO A 104 -11.61 2.10 27.00
CA PRO A 104 -12.71 2.30 27.93
C PRO A 104 -12.79 1.19 28.98
N GLN A 105 -13.24 1.51 30.20
CA GLN A 105 -13.44 0.50 31.24
C GLN A 105 -14.46 -0.55 30.76
N GLY A 106 -14.06 -1.83 30.79
CA GLY A 106 -14.88 -2.96 30.36
C GLY A 106 -14.77 -3.34 28.88
N SER A 107 -13.87 -2.72 28.11
CA SER A 107 -13.57 -3.20 26.75
C SER A 107 -12.66 -4.42 26.79
N GLU A 108 -13.03 -5.48 26.06
CA GLU A 108 -12.19 -6.66 25.86
C GLU A 108 -11.22 -6.46 24.69
N PRO A 109 -9.98 -6.96 24.77
CA PRO A 109 -9.06 -6.94 23.65
C PRO A 109 -9.61 -7.78 22.49
N VAL A 110 -9.25 -7.40 21.26
CA VAL A 110 -9.56 -8.19 20.07
C VAL A 110 -8.75 -9.49 20.13
N CYS A 111 -9.39 -10.57 20.57
CA CYS A 111 -8.81 -11.90 20.63
C CYS A 111 -9.16 -12.70 19.37
N PHE A 112 -8.16 -13.39 18.83
CA PHE A 112 -8.33 -14.34 17.74
C PHE A 112 -7.98 -15.72 18.25
N ASP A 113 -8.83 -16.72 17.98
CA ASP A 113 -8.61 -18.11 18.42
C ASP A 113 -7.33 -18.73 17.86
N SER A 114 -6.82 -18.19 16.76
CA SER A 114 -5.61 -18.67 16.10
C SER A 114 -4.91 -17.54 15.35
N THR A 115 -3.59 -17.67 15.21
CA THR A 115 -2.77 -16.75 14.40
C THR A 115 -3.14 -16.80 12.91
N TYR A 116 -3.63 -17.94 12.42
CA TYR A 116 -3.95 -18.15 11.01
C TYR A 116 -5.37 -18.68 10.84
N ALA A 117 -6.06 -18.20 9.80
CA ALA A 117 -7.45 -18.58 9.53
C ALA A 117 -7.66 -20.09 9.26
N GLN A 118 -6.62 -20.85 8.90
CA GLN A 118 -6.68 -22.27 8.54
C GLN A 118 -5.39 -23.00 8.93
N GLY A 119 -5.46 -24.33 9.12
CA GLY A 119 -4.29 -25.16 9.43
C GLY A 119 -3.30 -25.32 8.25
N SER A 120 -2.03 -25.58 8.57
CA SER A 120 -0.92 -25.57 7.61
C SER A 120 -1.08 -26.55 6.44
N LEU A 121 -1.60 -27.76 6.68
CA LEU A 121 -1.80 -28.75 5.61
C LEU A 121 -2.90 -28.31 4.63
N SER A 122 -3.97 -27.70 5.14
CA SER A 122 -5.05 -27.14 4.32
C SER A 122 -4.52 -25.99 3.44
N GLN A 123 -3.78 -25.06 4.04
CA GLN A 123 -3.13 -23.98 3.29
C GLN A 123 -2.19 -24.51 2.20
N PHE A 124 -1.36 -25.52 2.53
CA PHE A 124 -0.46 -26.14 1.56
C PHE A 124 -1.22 -26.76 0.37
N GLN A 125 -2.26 -27.55 0.63
CA GLN A 125 -3.06 -28.18 -0.43
C GLN A 125 -3.76 -27.14 -1.31
N ILE A 126 -4.33 -26.09 -0.71
CA ILE A 126 -4.98 -24.99 -1.45
C ILE A 126 -3.97 -24.24 -2.33
N CYS A 127 -2.81 -23.88 -1.77
CA CYS A 127 -1.74 -23.21 -2.50
C CYS A 127 -1.19 -24.08 -3.64
N LEU A 128 -0.98 -25.38 -3.41
CA LEU A 128 -0.53 -26.32 -4.45
C LEU A 128 -1.55 -26.44 -5.58
N ARG A 129 -2.84 -26.57 -5.26
CA ARG A 129 -3.91 -26.62 -6.26
C ARG A 129 -3.99 -25.31 -7.05
N LYS A 130 -3.94 -24.16 -6.38
CA LYS A 130 -3.91 -22.84 -7.03
C LYS A 130 -2.71 -22.73 -7.97
N GLN A 131 -1.53 -23.18 -7.53
CA GLN A 131 -0.32 -23.14 -8.32
C GLN A 131 -0.43 -24.05 -9.55
N MET A 132 -0.93 -25.27 -9.41
CA MET A 132 -1.17 -26.19 -10.53
C MET A 132 -2.15 -25.59 -11.54
N LEU A 133 -3.22 -24.93 -11.08
CA LEU A 133 -4.19 -24.26 -11.96
C LEU A 133 -3.57 -23.09 -12.73
N VAL A 134 -2.82 -22.21 -12.05
CA VAL A 134 -2.12 -21.09 -12.69
C VAL A 134 -1.10 -21.63 -13.71
N TYR A 135 -0.37 -22.67 -13.33
CA TYR A 135 0.59 -23.35 -14.19
C TYR A 135 -0.09 -23.88 -15.46
N TRP A 136 -1.15 -24.68 -15.34
CA TRP A 136 -1.86 -25.22 -16.52
C TRP A 136 -2.58 -24.15 -17.37
N ARG A 137 -3.00 -23.04 -16.77
CA ARG A 137 -3.62 -21.90 -17.48
C ARG A 137 -2.62 -20.98 -18.19
N SER A 138 -1.31 -21.28 -18.12
CA SER A 138 -0.26 -20.57 -18.87
C SER A 138 0.32 -21.44 -20.01
N PRO A 139 -0.49 -21.78 -21.03
CA PRO A 139 -0.09 -22.74 -22.07
C PRO A 139 1.12 -22.27 -22.88
N ARG A 140 1.27 -20.96 -23.13
CA ARG A 140 2.42 -20.42 -23.85
C ARG A 140 3.75 -20.77 -23.18
N TYR A 141 3.82 -20.57 -21.86
CA TYR A 141 5.00 -20.92 -21.08
C TYR A 141 5.26 -22.43 -21.12
N ASN A 142 4.21 -23.23 -20.93
CA ASN A 142 4.33 -24.70 -20.88
C ASN A 142 4.75 -25.31 -22.20
N VAL A 143 4.21 -24.83 -23.32
CA VAL A 143 4.56 -25.31 -24.67
C VAL A 143 6.02 -25.00 -24.97
N VAL A 144 6.46 -23.75 -24.73
CA VAL A 144 7.87 -23.37 -24.94
C VAL A 144 8.80 -24.19 -24.05
N ARG A 145 8.43 -24.41 -22.78
CA ARG A 145 9.19 -25.25 -21.87
C ARG A 145 9.30 -26.68 -22.38
N LEU A 146 8.19 -27.31 -22.73
CA LEU A 146 8.16 -28.69 -23.24
C LEU A 146 8.97 -28.83 -24.53
N PHE A 147 8.84 -27.87 -25.45
CA PHE A 147 9.62 -27.84 -26.68
C PHE A 147 11.12 -27.73 -26.40
N TYR A 148 11.54 -26.79 -25.56
CA TYR A 148 12.95 -26.62 -25.20
C TYR A 148 13.51 -27.85 -24.48
N THR A 149 12.76 -28.42 -23.53
CA THR A 149 13.16 -29.64 -22.83
C THR A 149 13.29 -30.83 -23.78
N MET A 150 12.37 -30.98 -24.74
CA MET A 150 12.44 -32.02 -25.77
C MET A 150 13.69 -31.84 -26.64
N LEU A 151 13.95 -30.63 -27.11
CA LEU A 151 15.12 -30.31 -27.93
C LEU A 151 16.43 -30.61 -27.18
N ALA A 152 16.54 -30.15 -25.93
CA ALA A 152 17.70 -30.40 -25.08
C ALA A 152 17.90 -31.91 -24.82
N ALA A 153 16.82 -32.65 -24.57
CA ALA A 153 16.87 -34.10 -24.38
C ALA A 153 17.35 -34.83 -25.64
N LEU A 154 16.93 -34.40 -26.83
CA LEU A 154 17.39 -34.98 -28.09
C LEU A 154 18.88 -34.70 -28.35
N ILE A 155 19.34 -33.47 -28.11
CA ILE A 155 20.76 -33.11 -28.27
C ILE A 155 21.63 -33.94 -27.33
N LEU A 156 21.29 -33.97 -26.03
CA LEU A 156 22.05 -34.75 -25.05
C LEU A 156 21.96 -36.26 -25.33
N GLY A 157 20.77 -36.78 -25.63
CA GLY A 157 20.58 -38.20 -25.91
C GLY A 157 21.33 -38.69 -27.15
N THR A 158 21.43 -37.86 -28.19
CA THR A 158 22.22 -38.18 -29.39
C THR A 158 23.73 -38.05 -29.15
N GLN A 159 24.18 -37.05 -28.40
CA GLN A 159 25.58 -36.87 -28.07
C GLN A 159 26.15 -38.05 -27.25
N PHE A 160 25.35 -38.60 -26.33
CA PHE A 160 25.74 -39.75 -25.50
C PHE A 160 25.19 -41.09 -26.05
N TRP A 161 24.84 -41.13 -27.34
CA TRP A 161 24.27 -42.34 -27.94
C TRP A 161 25.25 -43.51 -27.86
N GLY A 162 24.81 -44.63 -27.29
CA GLY A 162 25.63 -45.85 -27.21
C GLY A 162 26.78 -45.80 -26.20
N VAL A 163 26.87 -44.78 -25.35
CA VAL A 163 27.83 -44.75 -24.24
C VAL A 163 27.50 -45.88 -23.26
N GLY A 164 28.48 -46.73 -22.95
CA GLY A 164 28.31 -47.95 -22.14
C GLY A 164 27.86 -49.20 -22.91
N SER A 165 27.74 -49.14 -24.25
CA SER A 165 27.34 -50.29 -25.08
C SER A 165 28.45 -51.33 -25.32
N LYS A 166 29.71 -50.99 -25.06
CA LYS A 166 30.82 -51.94 -25.02
C LYS A 166 31.27 -52.11 -23.57
N ARG A 167 31.10 -53.34 -23.07
CA ARG A 167 31.65 -53.80 -21.80
C ARG A 167 33.06 -54.34 -22.01
#